data_AF-A0A9P7E371-F1
#
_entry.id   AF-A0A9P7E371-F1
#
_cell.length_a   1.000
_cell.length_b   1.000
_cell.length_c   1.000
_cell.angle_alpha   90.00
_cell.angle_beta   90.00
_cell.angle_gamma   90.00
#
_symmetry.space_group_name_H-M   'P 1'
#
loop_
_entity.id
_entity.type
_entity.pdbx_description
1 polymer ?
#
loop_
_entity_poly.entity_id
_entity_poly.type
_entity_poly.pdbx_seq_one_letter_code
_entity_poly.pdbx_strand_id
1 'polypeptide(L)'
;MADWDVIVIQEPYINFLRNTHTNPHWHVIYPTQHFTHSQQRTRSITLINAKLDTNSWKQIPFPSSDIVAIQLSGHYGRCTIFNIY
;
A
#
# COMPACT_ATOMS: atom_id res chain seq x y z
N MET A 1 0.74 23.69 1.09
CA MET A 1 0.01 22.55 0.49
C MET A 1 0.28 21.36 1.39
N ALA A 2 -0.71 20.52 1.68
CA ALA A 2 -0.50 19.38 2.58
C ALA A 2 0.23 18.25 1.84
N ASP A 3 1.42 17.89 2.32
CA ASP A 3 2.12 16.66 1.92
C ASP A 3 1.51 15.51 2.74
N TRP A 4 0.87 14.54 2.07
CA TRP A 4 0.32 13.35 2.75
C TRP A 4 1.42 12.31 2.96
N ASP A 5 1.45 11.66 4.12
CA ASP A 5 2.37 10.55 4.41
C ASP A 5 1.86 9.21 3.85
N VAL A 6 0.55 9.01 3.89
CA VAL A 6 -0.12 7.77 3.45
C VAL A 6 -1.38 8.13 2.67
N ILE A 7 -1.57 7.49 1.52
CA ILE A 7 -2.81 7.56 0.72
C ILE A 7 -3.35 6.14 0.55
N VAL A 8 -4.63 5.94 0.85
CA VAL A 8 -5.34 4.66 0.63
C VAL A 8 -6.26 4.80 -0.58
N ILE A 9 -6.16 3.88 -1.55
CA ILE A 9 -6.92 3.94 -2.80
C ILE A 9 -7.69 2.63 -2.98
N GLN A 10 -8.98 2.75 -3.33
CA GLN A 10 -9.83 1.67 -3.83
C GLN A 10 -9.94 1.73 -5.35
N GLU A 11 -10.14 0.57 -5.98
CA GLU A 11 -10.27 0.39 -7.43
C GLU A 11 -9.16 1.06 -8.28
N PRO A 12 -7.87 0.88 -7.95
CA PRO A 12 -6.80 1.52 -8.70
C PRO A 12 -6.77 1.03 -10.14
N TYR A 13 -6.35 1.92 -11.06
CA TYR A 13 -6.01 1.51 -12.41
C TYR A 13 -4.74 0.65 -12.37
N ILE A 14 -4.87 -0.61 -12.80
CA ILE A 14 -3.77 -1.57 -12.94
C ILE A 14 -3.54 -1.80 -14.44
N ASN A 15 -2.33 -1.53 -14.92
CA ASN A 15 -1.98 -1.70 -16.33
C ASN A 15 -1.74 -3.19 -16.69
N PHE A 16 -1.49 -3.45 -17.97
CA PHE A 16 -1.25 -4.81 -18.48
C PHE A 16 -0.02 -5.51 -17.88
N LEU A 17 0.93 -4.75 -17.32
CA LEU A 17 2.10 -5.27 -16.59
C LEU A 17 1.81 -5.50 -15.09
N ARG A 18 0.55 -5.40 -14.67
CA ARG A 18 0.08 -5.52 -13.29
C ARG A 18 0.56 -4.40 -12.36
N ASN A 19 0.95 -3.26 -12.92
CA ASN A 19 1.42 -2.11 -12.16
C ASN A 19 0.41 -0.95 -12.18
N THR A 20 0.34 -0.21 -11.08
CA THR A 20 -0.24 1.12 -10.98
C THR A 20 0.78 2.14 -11.48
N HIS A 21 0.31 3.18 -12.18
CA HIS A 21 1.16 4.32 -12.51
C HIS A 21 1.30 5.24 -11.30
N THR A 22 2.54 5.41 -10.83
CA THR A 22 2.89 6.40 -9.79
C THR A 22 4.13 7.18 -10.20
N ASN A 23 4.35 8.33 -9.57
CA ASN A 23 5.62 9.05 -9.64
C ASN A 23 6.58 8.58 -8.51
N PRO A 24 7.87 8.95 -8.54
CA PRO A 24 8.86 8.51 -7.55
C PRO A 24 8.65 9.02 -6.12
N HIS A 25 7.69 9.91 -5.87
CA HIS A 25 7.38 10.39 -4.52
C HIS A 25 6.60 9.37 -3.67
N TRP A 26 6.25 8.21 -4.25
CA TRP A 26 5.41 7.20 -3.59
C TRP A 26 5.98 5.79 -3.72
N HIS A 27 6.00 5.08 -2.60
CA HIS A 27 6.07 3.62 -2.57
C HIS A 27 4.67 3.04 -2.71
N VAL A 28 4.44 2.21 -3.74
CA VAL A 28 3.16 1.52 -3.94
C VAL A 28 3.17 0.20 -3.21
N ILE A 29 2.22 0.02 -2.29
CA ILE A 29 2.01 -1.21 -1.55
C ILE A 29 0.77 -1.91 -2.09
N TYR A 30 0.99 -3.05 -2.72
CA TYR A 30 -0.07 -3.94 -3.19
C TYR A 30 -0.47 -4.93 -2.11
N PRO A 31 -1.66 -5.57 -2.22
CA PRO A 31 -2.02 -6.72 -1.40
C PRO A 31 -0.93 -7.79 -1.49
N THR A 32 -0.67 -8.49 -0.39
CA THR A 32 0.43 -9.49 -0.33
C THR A 32 0.26 -10.59 -1.38
N GLN A 33 -0.98 -10.88 -1.79
CA GLN A 33 -1.30 -11.87 -2.79
C GLN A 33 -1.17 -11.37 -4.24
N HIS A 34 -0.87 -10.08 -4.46
CA HIS A 34 -0.85 -9.46 -5.79
C HIS A 34 -0.01 -10.26 -6.80
N PHE A 35 1.25 -10.56 -6.53
CA PHE A 35 2.08 -11.31 -7.50
C PHE A 35 1.91 -12.83 -7.44
N THR A 36 1.36 -13.38 -6.37
CA THR A 36 1.25 -14.83 -6.16
C THR A 36 -0.07 -15.44 -6.62
N HIS A 37 -1.14 -14.63 -6.71
CA HIS A 37 -2.46 -15.07 -7.15
C HIS A 37 -2.88 -14.29 -8.40
N SER A 38 -2.36 -14.72 -9.57
CA SER A 38 -2.54 -14.02 -10.85
C SER A 38 -4.00 -13.89 -11.30
N GLN A 39 -4.89 -14.74 -10.79
CA GLN A 39 -6.33 -14.71 -11.09
C GLN A 39 -7.10 -13.67 -10.26
N GLN A 40 -6.52 -13.14 -9.18
CA GLN A 40 -7.19 -12.19 -8.31
C GLN A 40 -6.84 -10.75 -8.71
N ARG A 41 -7.88 -9.98 -9.02
CA ARG A 41 -7.76 -8.56 -9.32
C ARG A 41 -7.42 -7.81 -8.05
N THR A 42 -6.40 -6.95 -8.10
CA THR A 42 -6.12 -5.98 -7.02
C THR A 42 -7.20 -4.92 -7.00
N ARG A 43 -7.80 -4.72 -5.82
CA ARG A 43 -8.87 -3.73 -5.61
C ARG A 43 -8.53 -2.65 -4.60
N SER A 44 -7.42 -2.79 -3.88
CA SER A 44 -6.91 -1.78 -2.97
C SER A 44 -5.38 -1.67 -3.10
N ILE A 45 -4.86 -0.46 -3.00
CA ILE A 45 -3.42 -0.18 -2.84
C ILE A 45 -3.23 0.89 -1.76
N THR A 46 -2.06 0.89 -1.15
CA THR A 46 -1.64 1.97 -0.25
C THR A 46 -0.39 2.62 -0.81
N LEU A 47 -0.39 3.94 -0.94
CA LEU A 47 0.80 4.72 -1.29
C LEU A 47 1.41 5.26 -0.01
N ILE A 48 2.72 5.10 0.14
CA ILE A 48 3.50 5.66 1.25
C ILE A 48 4.45 6.69 0.67
N ASN A 49 4.47 7.89 1.24
CA ASN A 49 5.34 8.97 0.79
C ASN A 49 6.81 8.55 0.92
N ALA A 50 7.59 8.73 -0.15
CA ALA A 50 9.00 8.37 -0.20
C ALA A 50 9.88 9.22 0.74
N LYS A 51 9.36 10.33 1.27
CA LYS A 51 10.02 11.12 2.33
C LYS A 51 9.92 10.45 3.70
N LEU A 52 9.01 9.50 3.90
CA LEU A 52 8.85 8.79 5.15
C LEU A 52 9.99 7.76 5.31
N ASP A 53 10.65 7.75 6.46
CA ASP A 53 11.74 6.80 6.76
C ASP A 53 11.23 5.36 6.52
N THR A 54 11.92 4.62 5.66
CA THR A 54 11.55 3.25 5.30
C THR A 54 11.66 2.27 6.47
N ASN A 55 12.36 2.63 7.55
CA ASN A 55 12.40 1.86 8.80
C ASN A 55 11.20 2.14 9.71
N SER A 56 10.44 3.21 9.45
CA SER A 56 9.28 3.62 10.25
C SER A 56 7.98 2.96 9.82
N TRP A 57 7.99 2.14 8.77
CA TRP A 57 6.81 1.43 8.32
C TRP A 57 7.13 0.05 7.75
N LYS A 58 6.14 -0.83 7.74
CA LYS A 58 6.21 -2.13 7.08
C LYS A 58 4.85 -2.56 6.57
N GLN A 59 4.84 -3.36 5.50
CA GLN A 59 3.65 -4.14 5.14
C GLN A 59 3.47 -5.28 6.15
N ILE A 60 2.22 -5.53 6.54
CA ILE A 60 1.83 -6.73 7.27
C ILE A 60 1.26 -7.72 6.24
N PRO A 61 1.84 -8.94 6.11
CA PRO A 61 1.27 -9.98 5.26
C PRO A 61 -0.18 -10.27 5.64
N PHE A 62 -1.09 -10.24 4.67
CA PHE A 62 -2.51 -10.52 4.90
C PHE A 62 -3.06 -11.45 3.80
N PRO A 63 -3.83 -12.50 4.14
CA PRO A 63 -4.31 -13.50 3.19
C PRO A 63 -5.55 -13.04 2.41
N SER A 64 -5.51 -11.85 1.79
CA SER A 64 -6.57 -11.34 0.91
C SER A 64 -6.00 -10.43 -0.17
N SER A 65 -6.53 -10.52 -1.40
CA SER A 65 -6.22 -9.62 -2.51
C SER A 65 -7.01 -8.31 -2.48
N ASP A 66 -7.96 -8.17 -1.55
CA ASP A 66 -8.78 -6.97 -1.36
C ASP A 66 -8.25 -6.11 -0.19
N ILE A 67 -7.23 -6.57 0.54
CA ILE A 67 -6.73 -5.91 1.75
C ILE A 67 -5.24 -5.58 1.64
N VAL A 68 -4.91 -4.33 1.93
CA VAL A 68 -3.53 -3.88 2.19
C VAL A 68 -3.41 -3.48 3.65
N ALA A 69 -2.58 -4.20 4.40
CA ALA A 69 -2.26 -3.87 5.78
C ALA A 69 -0.84 -3.31 5.88
N ILE A 70 -0.69 -2.13 6.50
CA ILE A 70 0.60 -1.56 6.84
C ILE A 70 0.65 -1.22 8.33
N GLN A 71 1.85 -1.19 8.91
CA GLN A 71 2.08 -0.71 10.26
C GLN A 71 3.15 0.37 10.24
N LEU A 72 2.78 1.55 10.72
CA LEU A 72 3.67 2.63 11.07
C LEU A 72 4.20 2.41 12.49
N SER A 73 5.45 2.76 12.73
CA SER A 73 6.13 2.68 14.01
C SER A 73 6.95 3.95 14.24
N GLY A 74 6.84 4.53 15.43
CA GLY A 74 7.62 5.71 15.80
C GLY A 74 7.56 5.99 17.29
N HIS A 75 7.97 7.20 17.69
CA HIS A 75 7.99 7.62 19.10
C HIS A 75 6.63 7.50 19.80
N TYR A 76 5.54 7.62 19.05
CA TYR A 76 4.16 7.55 19.55
C TYR A 76 3.57 6.13 19.49
N GLY A 77 4.39 5.11 19.27
CA GLY A 77 3.98 3.71 19.24
C GLY A 77 3.73 3.19 17.83
N ARG A 78 2.78 2.26 17.71
CA ARG A 78 2.46 1.57 16.46
C ARG A 78 1.05 1.90 16.00
N CYS A 79 0.91 2.29 14.75
CA CYS A 79 -0.38 2.51 14.10
C CYS A 79 -0.51 1.52 12.94
N THR A 80 -1.54 0.67 12.96
CA THR A 80 -1.81 -0.26 11.88
C THR A 80 -3.00 0.24 11.06
N ILE A 81 -2.79 0.37 9.75
CA ILE A 81 -3.80 0.81 8.79
C ILE A 81 -4.18 -0.40 7.94
N PHE A 82 -5.48 -0.71 7.92
CA PHE A 82 -6.07 -1.69 7.01
C PHE A 82 -6.85 -0.92 5.93
N ASN A 83 -6.35 -0.95 4.70
CA ASN A 83 -7.12 -0.52 3.53
C ASN A 83 -7.91 -1.73 3.03
N ILE A 84 -9.24 -1.69 3.21
CA ILE A 84 -10.17 -2.77 2.90
C ILE A 84 -11.09 -2.27 1.79
N TYR A 85 -11.14 -3.02 0.69
CA TYR A 85 -12.12 -2.85 -0.38
C TYR A 85 -13.38 -3.66 -0.08
#